data_AF-A0A4Q0T872-F1
#
_entry.id   AF-A0A4Q0T872-F1
#
_cell.length_a   1.000
_cell.length_b   1.000
_cell.length_c   1.000
_cell.angle_alpha   90.00
_cell.angle_beta   90.00
_cell.angle_gamma   90.00
#
_symmetry.space_group_name_H-M   'P 1'
#
loop_
_entity.id
_entity.type
_entity.pdbx_description
1 polymer ?
#
loop_
_entity_poly.entity_id
_entity_poly.type
_entity_poly.pdbx_seq_one_letter_code
_entity_poly.pdbx_strand_id
1 'polypeptide(L)' 'MMRSLTDFVSESFIWGVGITRPKERQRRFAAYYISACLAFAILSVVGFFLILVSRF' A
#
# COMPACT_ATOMS: atom_id res chain seq x y z
N MET A 1 -24.67 -7.92 -5.08
CA MET A 1 -23.86 -6.73 -5.35
C MET A 1 -22.41 -7.12 -5.12
N MET A 2 -21.67 -7.46 -6.18
CA MET A 2 -20.33 -8.06 -6.08
C MET A 2 -19.37 -7.05 -5.45
N ARG A 3 -19.04 -7.22 -4.17
CA ARG A 3 -17.93 -6.49 -3.53
C ARG A 3 -16.66 -6.95 -4.24
N SER A 4 -16.03 -6.05 -4.99
CA SER A 4 -14.79 -6.36 -5.68
C SER A 4 -13.74 -6.78 -4.66
N LEU A 5 -12.89 -7.76 -4.97
CA LEU A 5 -11.70 -8.10 -4.16
C LEU A 5 -10.91 -6.84 -3.78
N THR A 6 -10.95 -5.82 -4.64
CA THR A 6 -10.41 -4.48 -4.41
C THR A 6 -10.93 -3.82 -3.12
N ASP A 7 -12.21 -3.95 -2.79
CA ASP A 7 -12.79 -3.39 -1.56
C ASP A 7 -12.28 -4.15 -0.34
N PHE A 8 -12.18 -5.48 -0.43
CA PHE A 8 -11.70 -6.30 0.68
C PHE A 8 -10.21 -6.06 0.98
N VAL A 9 -9.39 -5.98 -0.06
CA VAL A 9 -7.97 -5.62 0.05
C VAL A 9 -7.83 -4.19 0.59
N SER A 10 -8.63 -3.25 0.10
CA SER A 10 -8.62 -1.87 0.59
C SER A 10 -9.03 -1.80 2.05
N GLU A 11 -10.09 -2.51 2.46
CA GLU A 11 -10.60 -2.52 3.84
C GLU A 11 -9.61 -3.17 4.81
N SER A 12 -8.96 -4.27 4.39
CA SER A 12 -7.89 -4.93 5.14
C SER A 12 -6.65 -4.05 5.27
N PHE A 13 -6.30 -3.29 4.23
CA PHE A 13 -5.18 -2.36 4.24
C PHE A 13 -5.49 -1.10 5.08
N ILE A 14 -6.72 -0.58 5.00
CA ILE A 14 -7.21 0.54 5.82
C ILE A 14 -7.15 0.18 7.30
N TRP A 15 -7.63 -1.02 7.68
CA TRP A 15 -7.62 -1.49 9.07
C TRP A 15 -6.23 -1.93 9.55
N GLY A 16 -5.45 -2.63 8.70
CA GLY A 16 -4.11 -3.09 9.05
C GLY A 16 -3.09 -1.97 9.23
N VAL A 17 -3.30 -0.82 8.57
CA VAL A 17 -2.42 0.36 8.64
C VAL A 17 -3.01 1.46 9.54
N GLY A 18 -4.23 1.28 10.07
CA GLY A 18 -4.88 2.25 10.97
C GLY A 18 -5.30 3.57 10.30
N ILE A 19 -5.60 3.55 9.00
CA ILE A 19 -5.94 4.76 8.24
C ILE A 19 -7.43 5.06 8.40
N THR A 20 -7.78 6.19 9.01
CA THR A 20 -9.15 6.71 9.03
C THR A 20 -9.61 7.00 7.60
N ARG A 21 -10.82 6.55 7.21
CA ARG A 21 -11.36 6.74 5.86
C ARG A 21 -11.27 8.23 5.46
N PRO A 22 -10.51 8.60 4.41
CA PRO A 22 -10.30 9.99 4.07
C PRO A 22 -11.60 10.64 3.59
N LYS A 23 -11.87 11.88 4.03
CA LYS A 23 -13.01 12.68 3.54
C LYS A 23 -12.98 12.78 2.02
N GLU A 24 -14.13 12.90 1.37
CA GLU A 24 -14.31 12.94 -0.10
C GLU A 24 -13.24 13.78 -0.83
N ARG A 25 -12.97 14.97 -0.31
CA ARG A 25 -12.00 15.95 -0.83
C ARG A 25 -10.55 15.46 -0.81
N GLN A 26 -10.20 14.55 0.10
CA GLN A 26 -8.85 14.03 0.33
C GLN A 26 -8.63 12.64 -0.31
N ARG A 27 -9.62 12.05 -0.98
CA ARG A 27 -9.49 10.73 -1.61
C ARG A 27 -8.29 10.63 -2.56
N ARG A 28 -8.04 11.66 -3.37
CA ARG A 28 -6.91 11.69 -4.31
C ARG A 28 -5.56 11.71 -3.58
N PHE A 29 -5.42 12.58 -2.58
CA PHE A 29 -4.20 12.67 -1.77
C PHE A 29 -3.91 11.37 -1.01
N ALA A 30 -4.94 10.76 -0.42
CA ALA A 30 -4.79 9.48 0.25
C ALA A 30 -4.37 8.37 -0.71
N ALA A 31 -4.95 8.32 -1.91
CA ALA A 31 -4.55 7.35 -2.93
C ALA A 31 -3.08 7.51 -3.34
N TYR A 32 -2.60 8.76 -3.52
CA TYR A 32 -1.18 9.01 -3.79
C TYR A 32 -0.28 8.54 -2.65
N TYR A 33 -0.66 8.83 -1.40
CA TYR A 33 0.13 8.47 -0.23
C TYR A 33 0.24 6.95 -0.04
N ILE A 34 -0.90 6.25 -0.17
CA ILE A 34 -0.94 4.78 -0.11
C ILE A 34 -0.10 4.17 -1.22
N SER A 35 -0.23 4.68 -2.45
CA SER A 35 0.55 4.19 -3.60
C SER A 35 2.05 4.42 -3.41
N ALA A 36 2.44 5.58 -2.86
CA ALA A 36 3.83 5.89 -2.55
C ALA A 36 4.40 4.97 -1.46
N CYS A 37 3.66 4.74 -0.38
CA CYS A 37 4.06 3.79 0.67
C CYS A 37 4.20 2.37 0.12
N LEU A 38 3.26 1.92 -0.73
CA LEU A 38 3.34 0.61 -1.36
C LEU A 38 4.57 0.48 -2.26
N ALA A 39 4.81 1.48 -3.11
CA ALA A 39 5.98 1.51 -3.98
C ALA A 39 7.28 1.48 -3.15
N PHE A 40 7.36 2.25 -2.07
CA PHE A 40 8.52 2.26 -1.19
C PHE A 40 8.75 0.92 -0.49
N ALA A 41 7.69 0.27 -0.02
CA ALA A 41 7.79 -1.06 0.59
C ALA A 41 8.31 -2.10 -0.41
N ILE A 42 7.77 -2.12 -1.63
CA ILE A 42 8.21 -3.03 -2.70
C ILE A 42 9.69 -2.76 -3.03
N LEU A 43 10.07 -1.50 -3.26
CA LEU A 43 11.46 -1.12 -3.56
C LEU A 43 12.42 -1.51 -2.43
N SER A 44 11.99 -1.38 -1.17
CA SER A 44 12.80 -1.76 -0.02
C SER A 44 13.05 -3.27 0.00
N VAL A 45 12.01 -4.09 -0.19
CA VAL A 45 12.14 -5.56 -0.22
C VAL A 45 13.03 -6.00 -1.38
N VAL A 46 12.81 -5.46 -2.58
CA VAL A 46 13.64 -5.74 -3.77
C VAL A 46 15.09 -5.30 -3.53
N GLY A 47 15.30 -4.12 -2.95
CA GLY A 47 16.62 -3.60 -2.62
C GLY A 47 17.36 -4.52 -1.64
N PHE A 48 16.72 -4.94 -0.55
CA PHE A 48 17.30 -5.89 0.40
C PHE A 48 17.62 -7.23 -0.26
N PHE A 49 16.74 -7.73 -1.11
CA PHE A 49 16.97 -8.98 -1.84
C PHE A 49 18.19 -8.90 -2.74
N LEU A 50 18.31 -7.84 -3.55
CA LEU A 50 19.45 -7.63 -4.44
C LEU A 50 20.76 -7.46 -3.66
N ILE A 51 20.73 -6.71 -2.56
CA ILE A 51 21.90 -6.58 -1.66
C ILE A 51 22.30 -7.95 -1.11
N LEU A 52 21.34 -8.74 -0.62
CA LEU A 52 21.61 -10.07 -0.09
C LEU A 52 22.21 -10.98 -1.15
N VAL A 53 21.62 -11.03 -2.35
CA VAL A 53 22.10 -11.84 -3.48
C VAL A 53 23.49 -11.38 -3.93
N SER A 54 23.77 -10.08 -3.98
CA SER A 54 25.09 -9.56 -4.37
C SER A 54 26.23 -9.90 -3.39
N ARG A 55 25.88 -10.35 -2.17
CA ARG A 55 26.82 -10.72 -1.12
C ARG A 55 27.11 -12.22 -1.06
N PHE A 56 26.38 -13.02 -1.83
CA PHE A 56 26.65 -14.44 -2.07
C PHE A 56 27.43 -14.62 -3.38
#